data_AF-I1CGP5-F1
#
_entry.id   AF-I1CGP5-F1
#
_cell.length_a   1.000
_cell.length_b   1.000
_cell.length_c   1.000
_cell.angle_alpha   90.00
_cell.angle_beta   90.00
_cell.angle_gamma   90.00
#
_symmetry.space_group_name_H-M   'P 1'
#
loop_
_entity.id
_entity.type
_entity.pdbx_description
1 polymer ?
#
loop_
_entity_poly.entity_id
_entity_poly.type
_entity_poly.pdbx_seq_one_letter_code
_entity_poly.pdbx_strand_id
1 'polypeptide(L)'
;MNKEENIGMLIGYWESIPSNNPYISTKTVAQIKSISFLTRSDKRKDRVEIAPENLHLAAIQAEELGKKMNRPMMVIGWYHSHPHITVFPSHIE
;
A
#
# COMPACT_ATOMS: atom_id res chain seq x y z
N MET A 1 5.66 -3.35 26.48
CA MET A 1 4.62 -4.02 25.67
C MET A 1 4.32 -3.13 24.48
N ASN A 2 4.62 -3.63 23.28
CA ASN A 2 4.90 -2.86 22.06
C ASN A 2 3.75 -1.93 21.65
N LYS A 3 4.00 -0.62 21.71
CA LYS A 3 3.09 0.48 21.30
C LYS A 3 3.48 1.05 19.94
N GLU A 4 3.88 0.22 18.99
CA GLU A 4 4.36 0.70 17.70
C GLU A 4 3.36 0.35 16.59
N GLU A 5 2.78 1.39 16.01
CA GLU A 5 2.03 1.31 14.77
C GLU A 5 3.00 1.06 13.62
N ASN A 6 2.87 -0.08 12.96
CA ASN A 6 3.65 -0.39 11.76
C ASN A 6 2.96 0.25 10.56
N ILE A 7 3.71 1.00 9.77
CA ILE A 7 3.28 1.53 8.47
C ILE A 7 4.09 0.85 7.36
N GLY A 8 3.44 0.58 6.24
CA GLY A 8 4.12 0.11 5.05
C GLY A 8 3.39 0.46 3.77
N MET A 9 4.08 0.27 2.65
CA MET A 9 3.55 0.49 1.31
C MET A 9 3.16 -0.84 0.67
N LEU A 10 2.10 -0.82 -0.13
CA LEU A 10 1.63 -1.96 -0.91
C LEU A 10 2.18 -1.84 -2.34
N ILE A 11 2.91 -2.84 -2.78
CA ILE A 11 3.48 -2.91 -4.14
C ILE A 11 2.72 -3.97 -4.94
N GLY A 12 2.30 -3.59 -6.14
CA GLY A 12 1.50 -4.43 -6.99
C GLY A 12 1.27 -3.86 -8.37
N TYR A 13 0.26 -4.37 -9.05
CA TYR A 13 -0.14 -3.89 -10.37
C TYR A 13 -1.67 -3.91 -10.51
N TRP A 14 -2.16 -3.13 -11.47
CA TRP A 14 -3.57 -3.11 -11.83
C TRP A 14 -3.84 -4.03 -13.01
N GLU A 15 -4.93 -4.77 -12.96
CA GLU A 15 -5.35 -5.68 -14.01
C GLU A 15 -6.83 -5.49 -14.30
N SER A 16 -7.16 -5.29 -15.57
CA SER A 16 -8.55 -5.27 -16.03
C SER A 16 -8.96 -6.70 -16.35
N ILE A 17 -9.92 -7.23 -15.62
CA ILE A 17 -10.45 -8.58 -15.83
C ILE A 17 -11.90 -8.53 -16.30
N PRO A 18 -12.39 -9.57 -17.01
CA PRO A 18 -13.78 -9.64 -17.42
C PRO A 18 -14.71 -9.55 -16.21
N SER A 19 -15.83 -8.86 -16.42
CA SER A 19 -16.88 -8.73 -15.43
C SER A 19 -18.07 -9.58 -15.82
N ASN A 20 -18.68 -10.24 -14.83
CA ASN A 20 -19.91 -11.03 -15.01
C ASN A 20 -21.18 -10.15 -15.02
N ASN A 21 -21.03 -8.83 -14.87
CA ASN A 21 -22.15 -7.90 -14.92
C ASN A 21 -22.53 -7.63 -16.38
N PRO A 22 -23.80 -7.85 -16.79
CA PRO A 22 -24.24 -7.62 -18.17
C PRO A 22 -24.12 -6.15 -18.63
N TYR A 23 -23.97 -5.20 -17.71
CA TYR A 23 -23.84 -3.76 -18.01
C TYR A 23 -22.40 -3.23 -17.92
N ILE A 24 -21.46 -4.02 -17.39
CA ILE A 24 -20.06 -3.62 -17.21
C ILE A 24 -19.18 -4.75 -17.75
N SER A 25 -18.51 -4.51 -18.86
CA SER A 25 -17.71 -5.52 -19.57
C SER A 25 -16.40 -5.87 -18.86
N THR A 26 -15.81 -4.94 -18.11
CA THR A 26 -14.52 -5.12 -17.43
C THR A 26 -14.54 -4.53 -16.03
N LYS A 27 -13.78 -5.15 -15.10
CA LYS A 27 -13.52 -4.62 -13.76
C LYS A 27 -12.03 -4.50 -13.52
N THR A 28 -11.61 -3.43 -12.86
CA THR A 28 -10.21 -3.19 -12.50
C THR A 28 -9.91 -3.77 -11.13
N VAL A 29 -8.85 -4.56 -11.01
CA VAL A 29 -8.42 -5.20 -9.77
C VAL A 29 -6.98 -4.80 -9.45
N ALA A 30 -6.74 -4.34 -8.22
CA ALA A 30 -5.40 -4.17 -7.67
C ALA A 30 -4.88 -5.52 -7.16
N GLN A 31 -3.76 -5.97 -7.71
CA GLN A 31 -3.06 -7.18 -7.30
C GLN A 31 -1.83 -6.82 -6.47
N ILE A 32 -1.92 -6.97 -5.15
CA ILE A 32 -0.80 -6.76 -4.23
C ILE A 32 0.14 -7.98 -4.32
N LYS A 33 1.43 -7.76 -4.58
CA LYS A 33 2.44 -8.82 -4.70
C LYS A 33 3.54 -8.74 -3.65
N SER A 34 3.79 -7.55 -3.11
CA SER A 34 4.80 -7.35 -2.07
C SER A 34 4.41 -6.18 -1.16
N ILE A 35 5.06 -6.11 -0.01
CA ILE A 35 4.95 -5.01 0.94
C ILE A 35 6.33 -4.42 1.20
N SER A 36 6.39 -3.10 1.36
CA SER A 36 7.59 -2.39 1.79
C SER A 36 7.38 -1.87 3.20
N PHE A 37 8.23 -2.28 4.14
CA PHE A 37 8.17 -1.80 5.52
C PHE A 37 8.81 -0.42 5.60
N LEU A 38 8.10 0.53 6.22
CA LEU A 38 8.63 1.85 6.49
C LEU A 38 8.92 1.99 7.98
N THR A 39 10.18 2.26 8.32
CA THR A 39 10.55 2.64 9.69
C THR A 39 10.16 4.10 9.92
N ARG A 40 9.20 4.36 10.81
CA ARG A 40 8.81 5.73 11.18
C ARG A 40 9.99 6.47 11.82
N SER A 41 10.32 7.64 11.27
CA SER A 41 11.22 8.60 11.91
C SER A 41 10.51 9.48 12.93
N ASP A 42 9.22 9.80 12.73
CA ASP A 42 8.43 10.65 13.64
C ASP A 42 7.41 9.83 14.46
N LYS A 43 7.46 10.02 15.79
CA LYS A 43 6.75 9.24 16.83
C LYS A 43 5.53 9.96 17.40
N ARG A 44 5.06 11.03 16.76
CA ARG A 44 3.85 11.75 17.17
C ARG A 44 2.61 10.90 16.93
N LYS A 45 1.73 10.88 17.94
CA LYS A 45 0.42 10.20 17.90
C LYS A 45 -0.47 10.85 16.84
N ASP A 46 -1.23 10.04 16.12
CA ASP A 46 -2.35 10.45 15.25
C ASP A 46 -1.99 11.20 13.94
N ARG A 47 -0.71 11.18 13.51
CA ARG A 47 -0.30 11.73 12.21
C ARG A 47 0.63 10.77 11.47
N VAL A 48 0.04 9.96 10.61
CA VAL A 48 0.77 9.02 9.77
C VAL A 48 1.07 9.69 8.43
N GLU A 49 2.19 10.40 8.35
CA GLU A 49 2.70 10.93 7.08
C GLU A 49 3.76 10.03 6.48
N ILE A 50 3.56 9.68 5.21
CA ILE A 50 4.58 9.03 4.41
C ILE A 50 5.50 10.12 3.88
N ALA A 51 6.73 10.17 4.42
CA ALA A 51 7.77 11.05 3.92
C ALA A 51 8.00 10.81 2.41
N PRO A 52 8.19 11.86 1.58
CA PRO A 52 8.43 11.70 0.14
C PRO A 52 9.58 10.74 -0.18
N GLU A 53 10.61 10.70 0.65
CA GLU A 53 11.76 9.80 0.53
C GLU A 53 11.34 8.33 0.67
N ASN A 54 10.42 8.04 1.59
CA ASN A 54 9.89 6.69 1.79
C ASN A 54 9.07 6.23 0.58
N LEU A 55 8.30 7.15 -0.03
CA LEU A 55 7.58 6.86 -1.26
C LEU A 55 8.54 6.59 -2.42
N HIS A 56 9.61 7.40 -2.53
CA HIS A 56 10.63 7.21 -3.55
C HIS A 56 11.35 5.86 -3.41
N LEU A 57 11.74 5.47 -2.19
CA LEU A 57 12.35 4.17 -1.92
C LEU A 57 11.41 3.00 -2.27
N ALA A 58 10.13 3.11 -1.91
CA ALA A 58 9.12 2.11 -2.26
C ALA A 58 8.91 2.02 -3.78
N ALA A 59 8.97 3.15 -4.50
CA ALA A 59 8.90 3.17 -5.97
C ALA A 59 10.09 2.45 -6.62
N ILE A 60 11.31 2.69 -6.15
CA ILE A 60 12.52 1.99 -6.63
C ILE A 60 12.37 0.48 -6.39
N GLN A 61 11.93 0.07 -5.20
CA GLN A 61 11.69 -1.35 -4.89
C GLN A 61 10.63 -1.97 -5.82
N ALA A 62 9.57 -1.21 -6.15
CA ALA A 62 8.55 -1.66 -7.09
C ALA A 62 9.15 -1.87 -8.49
N GLU A 63 9.95 -0.93 -8.99
CA GLU A 63 10.60 -1.06 -10.29
C GLU A 63 11.53 -2.28 -10.37
N GLU A 64 12.34 -2.51 -9.34
CA GLU A 64 13.22 -3.68 -9.26
C GLU A 64 12.43 -4.98 -9.22
N LEU A 65 11.35 -5.04 -8.44
CA LEU A 65 10.45 -6.19 -8.41
C LEU A 65 9.79 -6.41 -9.76
N GLY A 66 9.41 -5.32 -10.45
CA GLY A 66 8.81 -5.38 -11.77
C GLY A 66 9.75 -5.97 -12.82
N LYS A 67 11.04 -5.60 -12.77
CA LYS A 67 12.08 -6.20 -13.62
C LYS A 67 12.24 -7.70 -13.34
N LYS A 68 12.27 -8.11 -12.07
CA LYS A 68 12.42 -9.53 -11.67
C LYS A 68 11.22 -10.39 -12.07
N MET A 69 10.01 -9.85 -11.95
CA MET A 69 8.76 -10.55 -12.24
C MET A 69 8.28 -10.37 -13.69
N ASN A 70 9.03 -9.63 -14.51
CA ASN A 70 8.68 -9.23 -15.87
C ASN A 70 7.26 -8.64 -15.98
N ARG A 71 6.90 -7.75 -15.05
CA ARG A 71 5.55 -7.17 -14.96
C ARG A 71 5.63 -5.74 -14.42
N PRO A 72 4.82 -4.77 -14.90
CA PRO A 72 4.90 -3.40 -14.42
C PRO A 72 4.35 -3.29 -12.99
N MET A 73 5.24 -3.26 -12.00
CA MET A 73 4.92 -3.11 -10.59
C MET A 73 5.02 -1.64 -10.20
N MET A 74 4.14 -1.20 -9.31
CA MET A 74 4.09 0.16 -8.77
C MET A 74 3.59 0.14 -7.33
N VAL A 75 3.77 1.26 -6.63
CA VAL A 75 3.12 1.49 -5.34
C VAL A 75 1.62 1.73 -5.59
N ILE A 76 0.75 0.88 -5.02
CA ILE A 76 -0.70 0.90 -5.25
C ILE A 76 -1.50 1.28 -4.00
N GLY A 77 -0.83 1.47 -2.86
CA GLY A 77 -1.46 1.88 -1.62
C GLY A 77 -0.49 1.83 -0.44
N TRP A 78 -1.04 2.04 0.75
CA TRP A 78 -0.32 1.97 2.01
C TRP A 78 -1.20 1.31 3.07
N TYR A 79 -0.59 0.82 4.14
CA TYR A 79 -1.27 0.25 5.29
C TYR A 79 -0.63 0.78 6.57
N HIS A 80 -1.43 0.86 7.62
CA HIS A 80 -0.92 1.06 8.97
C HIS A 80 -1.72 0.19 9.95
N SER A 81 -1.08 -0.23 11.04
CA SER A 81 -1.75 -0.98 12.10
C SER A 81 -2.32 -0.02 13.15
N HIS A 82 -3.57 -0.24 13.58
CA HIS A 82 -4.16 0.40 14.75
C HIS A 82 -4.16 -0.54 15.96
N PRO A 83 -3.18 -0.47 16.88
CA PRO A 83 -3.22 -1.23 18.12
C PRO A 83 -4.30 -0.66 19.04
N HIS A 84 -5.37 -1.44 19.27
CA HIS A 84 -6.46 -1.21 20.24
C HIS A 84 -7.60 -0.24 19.86
N ILE A 85 -7.96 -0.10 18.57
CA ILE A 85 -9.20 0.59 18.13
C ILE A 85 -9.90 -0.22 17.02
N THR A 86 -11.23 -0.13 16.93
CA THR A 86 -12.05 -0.79 15.89
C THR A 86 -11.65 -0.31 14.48
N VAL A 87 -11.61 -1.23 13.51
CA VAL A 87 -11.21 -1.11 12.08
C VAL A 87 -11.95 -0.06 11.22
N PHE A 88 -12.69 0.88 11.82
CA PHE A 88 -13.33 1.95 11.07
C PHE A 88 -12.32 3.06 10.77
N PRO A 89 -12.21 3.51 9.50
CA PRO A 89 -11.33 4.62 9.15
C PRO A 89 -11.74 5.86 9.95
N SER A 90 -10.77 6.49 10.61
CA SER A 90 -11.02 7.69 11.43
C SER A 90 -11.31 8.93 10.56
N HIS A 91 -11.79 10.02 11.16
CA HIS A 91 -12.12 11.28 10.46
C HIS A 91 -10.90 11.98 9.80
N ILE A 92 -9.69 11.47 10.08
CA ILE A 92 -8.40 11.96 9.60
C ILE A 92 -7.58 10.75 9.10
N GLU A 93 -8.20 9.91 8.28
CA GLU A 93 -7.52 8.98 7.36
C GLU A 93 -7.69 9.44 5.91
#